data_AF-A0A948FGV3-F1
#
_entry.id   AF-A0A948FGV3-F1
#
_cell.length_a   1.000
_cell.length_b   1.000
_cell.length_c   1.000
_cell.angle_alpha   90.00
_cell.angle_beta   90.00
_cell.angle_gamma   90.00
#
_symmetry.space_group_name_H-M   'P 1'
#
loop_
_entity.id
_entity.type
_entity.pdbx_description
1 polymer ?
#
loop_
_entity_poly.entity_id
_entity_poly.type
_entity_poly.pdbx_seq_one_letter_code
_entity_poly.pdbx_strand_id
1 'polypeptide(L)'
;MADSVHSRFRQSLRDPEEFTITMELVPSRGVRSAAQEKAIRFARDAFADGRMQAVSITENAGGHPALSPEVLGVEIMETGLDVIIHFSCKDKNRNQMESLLLAWDREGLQNLLVIAGDYPQKGYRGHPKPVFDLDTIHALDLIGHLNSDHNEAGPWCPDLSGVESTSFFKGVAVSPFKYSEAEQIGQYFKLHRKVSAGADFAITQLGFDARKFHELIQYRQEESLDLPMLGNVFIPTPFVAKLMNRGKVPGVVLTDEFYEMLRQEFSSFDKGRKASLERGARLLCVLKGLGYDGVHIGGPGLEFSEVDQLLTDAEQWADDWPGFLPEFSACPNYGVRKPFYYFEKNQASGLNSPEHSSRRKYQWSLPYTFADLVHDAVFSESGILYDVAKKTCETLVAEDGSGSFHRLEYLAKLILVGCKDCGDCTLDDLAYVCPQSGCAKYLLNGPCGGSSNGWCEVFPGRKRCFYVQVYERLANNRKSECLKKGFIPPRDWSLCNTSAWANFFAGRDHHKQRK
;
A
#
# COMPACT_ATOMS: atom_id res chain seq x y z
N MET A 1 1.42 19.28 24.76
CA MET A 1 1.89 17.95 25.28
C MET A 1 1.05 17.40 26.46
N ALA A 2 -0.27 17.31 26.29
CA ALA A 2 -1.22 16.52 27.09
C ALA A 2 -2.28 16.11 26.05
N ASP A 3 -2.48 14.87 25.59
CA ASP A 3 -2.65 13.59 26.29
C ASP A 3 -2.23 12.40 25.39
N SER A 4 -0.94 12.21 25.11
CA SER A 4 -0.48 11.00 24.39
C SER A 4 -0.49 9.72 25.26
N VAL A 5 -1.16 9.74 26.41
CA VAL A 5 -1.02 8.76 27.51
C VAL A 5 -2.13 7.68 27.51
N HIS A 6 -3.16 7.78 26.67
CA HIS A 6 -4.35 6.90 26.78
C HIS A 6 -4.76 6.08 25.54
N SER A 7 -3.99 6.06 24.44
CA SER A 7 -4.33 5.16 23.32
C SER A 7 -4.01 3.71 23.68
N ARG A 8 -5.06 2.93 23.94
CA ARG A 8 -4.97 1.49 24.21
C ARG A 8 -4.40 0.72 23.02
N PHE A 9 -4.73 1.13 21.81
CA PHE A 9 -4.20 0.54 20.59
C PHE A 9 -2.69 0.66 20.47
N ARG A 10 -2.14 1.88 20.67
CA ARG A 10 -0.69 2.10 20.61
C ARG A 10 0.08 1.34 21.69
N GLN A 11 -0.51 1.22 22.89
CA GLN A 11 0.09 0.49 24.00
C GLN A 11 0.13 -1.01 23.71
N SER A 12 -1.01 -1.59 23.32
CA SER A 12 -1.13 -3.01 22.97
C SER A 12 -0.16 -3.42 21.89
N LEU A 13 -0.03 -2.61 20.83
CA LEU A 13 0.83 -2.94 19.69
C LEU A 13 2.33 -2.88 20.00
N ARG A 14 2.70 -2.27 21.14
CA ARG A 14 4.08 -2.18 21.64
C ARG A 14 4.37 -3.21 22.73
N ASP A 15 3.34 -3.88 23.25
CA ASP A 15 3.48 -4.90 24.27
C ASP A 15 3.55 -6.29 23.59
N PRO A 16 4.71 -6.96 23.60
CA PRO A 16 4.86 -8.27 22.97
C PRO A 16 4.03 -9.38 23.64
N GLU A 17 3.50 -9.15 24.85
CA GLU A 17 2.62 -10.09 25.55
C GLU A 17 1.14 -9.89 25.18
N GLU A 18 0.78 -8.76 24.57
CA GLU A 18 -0.57 -8.52 24.08
C GLU A 18 -0.72 -8.94 22.60
N PHE A 19 -1.86 -9.56 22.29
CA PHE A 19 -2.25 -9.83 20.92
C PHE A 19 -3.30 -8.80 20.50
N THR A 20 -2.91 -7.83 19.67
CA THR A 20 -3.79 -6.71 19.31
C THR A 20 -4.92 -7.14 18.38
N ILE A 21 -6.17 -6.80 18.71
CA ILE A 21 -7.35 -7.10 17.89
C ILE A 21 -7.99 -5.79 17.45
N THR A 22 -8.17 -5.67 16.13
CA THR A 22 -8.84 -4.52 15.52
C THR A 22 -9.92 -4.97 14.54
N MET A 23 -10.90 -4.11 14.27
CA MET A 23 -12.02 -4.40 13.36
C MET A 23 -12.20 -3.30 12.32
N GLU A 24 -12.35 -3.67 11.04
CA GLU A 24 -12.64 -2.76 9.94
C GLU A 24 -14.14 -2.44 9.83
N LEU A 25 -14.46 -1.15 9.83
CA LEU A 25 -15.80 -0.62 9.57
C LEU A 25 -15.83 0.09 8.21
N VAL A 26 -16.87 -0.19 7.42
CA VAL A 26 -17.07 0.41 6.10
C VAL A 26 -18.20 1.44 6.17
N PRO A 27 -17.92 2.74 6.03
CA PRO A 27 -18.96 3.75 6.01
C PRO A 27 -19.93 3.54 4.86
N SER A 28 -21.22 3.72 5.14
CA SER A 28 -22.25 3.70 4.09
C SER A 28 -22.35 5.05 3.37
N ARG A 29 -22.91 5.05 2.17
CA ARG A 29 -23.36 6.28 1.52
C ARG A 29 -24.65 6.77 2.17
N GLY A 30 -24.60 7.91 2.84
CA GLY A 30 -25.75 8.53 3.51
C GLY A 30 -25.31 9.50 4.61
N VAL A 31 -26.21 10.41 5.00
CA VAL A 31 -25.93 11.40 6.06
C VAL A 31 -26.17 10.80 7.44
N ARG A 32 -27.31 10.11 7.62
CA ARG A 32 -27.66 9.33 8.81
C ARG A 32 -28.31 8.04 8.34
N SER A 33 -27.64 6.91 8.56
CA SER A 33 -28.12 5.61 8.12
C SER A 33 -28.10 4.60 9.27
N ALA A 34 -28.98 3.61 9.19
CA ALA A 34 -28.97 2.49 10.14
C ALA A 34 -27.62 1.76 10.17
N ALA A 35 -26.85 1.79 9.07
CA ALA A 35 -25.51 1.20 9.02
C ALA A 35 -24.49 2.00 9.85
N GLN A 36 -24.56 3.34 9.83
CA GLN A 36 -23.72 4.21 10.67
C GLN A 36 -24.05 4.01 12.15
N GLU A 37 -25.34 3.99 12.50
CA GLU A 37 -25.74 3.72 13.89
C GLU A 37 -25.31 2.31 14.37
N LYS A 38 -25.35 1.31 13.48
CA LYS A 38 -24.84 -0.03 13.79
C LYS A 38 -23.33 -0.01 14.05
N ALA A 39 -22.56 0.76 13.27
CA ALA A 39 -21.12 0.91 13.48
C ALA A 39 -20.79 1.55 14.84
N ILE A 40 -21.53 2.59 15.24
CA ILE A 40 -21.36 3.23 16.56
C ILE A 40 -21.75 2.27 17.69
N ARG A 41 -22.86 1.53 17.54
CA ARG A 41 -23.26 0.50 18.52
C ARG A 41 -22.20 -0.59 18.64
N PHE A 42 -21.68 -1.09 17.52
CA PHE A 42 -20.59 -2.06 17.50
C PHE A 42 -19.39 -1.56 18.30
N ALA A 43 -18.96 -0.31 18.08
CA ALA A 43 -17.81 0.25 18.79
C ALA A 43 -18.04 0.36 20.30
N ARG A 44 -19.26 0.72 20.72
CA ARG A 44 -19.65 0.74 22.14
C ARG A 44 -19.58 -0.65 22.76
N ASP A 45 -20.13 -1.65 22.08
CA ASP A 45 -20.14 -3.04 22.57
C ASP A 45 -18.70 -3.59 22.63
N ALA A 46 -17.88 -3.31 21.61
CA ALA A 46 -16.46 -3.69 21.56
C ALA A 46 -15.63 -3.03 22.68
N PHE A 47 -15.90 -1.76 22.99
CA PHE A 47 -15.28 -1.08 24.12
C PHE A 47 -15.67 -1.73 25.47
N ALA A 48 -16.95 -2.05 25.64
CA ALA A 48 -17.46 -2.65 26.87
C ALA A 48 -16.93 -4.08 27.12
N ASP A 49 -16.77 -4.87 26.05
CA ASP A 49 -16.17 -6.20 26.11
C ASP A 49 -14.67 -6.15 26.41
N GLY A 50 -13.97 -5.23 25.77
CA GLY A 50 -12.57 -4.96 26.06
C GLY A 50 -11.59 -5.91 25.39
N ARG A 51 -11.94 -6.85 24.49
CA ARG A 51 -10.92 -7.60 23.73
C ARG A 51 -10.37 -6.87 22.52
N MET A 52 -11.10 -5.90 21.97
CA MET A 52 -10.66 -5.09 20.84
C MET A 52 -10.01 -3.78 21.29
N GLN A 53 -8.90 -3.41 20.66
CA GLN A 53 -8.18 -2.18 20.97
C GLN A 53 -8.61 -1.01 20.10
N ALA A 54 -9.01 -1.25 18.85
CA ALA A 54 -9.46 -0.19 17.94
C ALA A 54 -10.41 -0.69 16.86
N VAL A 55 -11.16 0.23 16.27
CA VAL A 55 -11.81 0.03 14.97
C VAL A 55 -11.11 0.88 13.90
N SER A 56 -10.97 0.35 12.69
CA SER A 56 -10.57 1.15 11.53
C SER A 56 -11.80 1.59 10.73
N ILE A 57 -11.69 2.74 10.07
CA ILE A 57 -12.77 3.28 9.24
C ILE A 57 -12.24 3.52 7.83
N THR A 58 -12.80 2.79 6.87
CA THR A 58 -12.36 2.87 5.47
C THR A 58 -12.74 4.20 4.80
N GLU A 59 -11.88 4.67 3.91
CA GLU A 59 -12.15 5.85 3.10
C GLU A 59 -12.55 5.48 1.67
N ASN A 60 -13.82 5.76 1.30
CA ASN A 60 -14.33 5.58 -0.06
C ASN A 60 -13.97 4.19 -0.65
N ALA A 61 -14.27 3.12 0.10
CA ALA A 61 -13.86 1.74 -0.21
C ALA A 61 -14.25 1.31 -1.63
N GLY A 62 -13.33 0.62 -2.32
CA GLY A 62 -13.53 0.22 -3.72
C GLY A 62 -13.61 1.41 -4.69
N GLY A 63 -13.25 2.62 -4.26
CA GLY A 63 -13.34 3.85 -5.05
C GLY A 63 -14.74 4.46 -5.14
N HIS A 64 -15.69 4.03 -4.29
CA HIS A 64 -17.05 4.57 -4.26
C HIS A 64 -17.19 5.63 -3.16
N PRO A 65 -17.93 6.73 -3.42
CA PRO A 65 -18.14 7.77 -2.40
C PRO A 65 -19.01 7.24 -1.24
N ALA A 66 -18.52 7.45 -0.02
CA ALA A 66 -19.19 7.15 1.24
C ALA A 66 -19.14 8.36 2.19
N LEU A 67 -19.73 8.25 3.38
CA LEU A 67 -19.46 9.22 4.45
C LEU A 67 -17.95 9.26 4.72
N SER A 68 -17.39 10.46 4.92
CA SER A 68 -15.97 10.60 5.19
C SER A 68 -15.62 9.97 6.55
N PRO A 69 -14.49 9.25 6.64
CA PRO A 69 -14.19 8.41 7.79
C PRO A 69 -14.00 9.23 9.08
N GLU A 70 -13.51 10.46 8.99
CA GLU A 70 -13.30 11.34 10.14
C GLU A 70 -14.59 11.70 10.87
N VAL A 71 -15.71 11.84 10.16
CA VAL A 71 -17.00 12.17 10.77
C VAL A 71 -17.46 11.02 11.67
N LEU A 72 -17.42 9.79 11.15
CA LEU A 72 -17.76 8.61 11.93
C LEU A 72 -16.70 8.33 13.02
N GLY A 73 -15.45 8.70 12.77
CA GLY A 73 -14.35 8.53 13.73
C GLY A 73 -14.55 9.35 14.99
N VAL A 74 -14.92 10.63 14.87
CA VAL A 74 -15.23 11.48 16.02
C VAL A 74 -16.38 10.90 16.85
N GLU A 75 -17.47 10.48 16.19
CA GLU A 75 -18.62 9.87 16.87
C GLU A 75 -18.26 8.55 17.59
N ILE A 76 -17.32 7.77 17.06
CA ILE A 76 -16.87 6.53 17.69
C ILE A 76 -15.90 6.80 18.85
N MET A 77 -15.02 7.80 18.75
CA MET A 77 -14.12 8.14 19.85
C MET A 77 -14.90 8.54 21.12
N GLU A 78 -16.12 9.08 20.99
CA GLU A 78 -17.01 9.33 22.13
C GLU A 78 -17.38 8.07 22.92
N THR A 79 -17.27 6.87 22.33
CA THR A 79 -17.46 5.60 23.06
C THR A 79 -16.25 5.18 23.87
N GLY A 80 -15.10 5.85 23.71
CA GLY A 80 -13.82 5.52 24.35
C GLY A 80 -12.95 4.51 23.59
N LEU A 81 -13.41 4.00 22.44
CA LEU A 81 -12.63 3.07 21.61
C LEU A 81 -11.69 3.84 20.68
N ASP A 82 -10.44 3.40 20.54
CA ASP A 82 -9.52 4.02 19.59
C ASP A 82 -10.00 3.80 18.15
N VAL A 83 -9.75 4.81 17.30
CA VAL A 83 -10.13 4.80 15.89
C VAL A 83 -8.89 4.90 15.01
N ILE A 84 -8.81 4.07 13.98
CA ILE A 84 -7.80 4.12 12.91
C ILE A 84 -8.45 4.64 11.62
N ILE A 85 -8.09 5.85 11.20
CA ILE A 85 -8.65 6.46 9.99
C ILE A 85 -7.86 6.04 8.76
N HIS A 86 -8.53 5.50 7.74
CA HIS A 86 -7.88 5.23 6.47
C HIS A 86 -7.59 6.55 5.75
N PHE A 87 -6.32 6.81 5.47
CA PHE A 87 -5.87 8.00 4.78
C PHE A 87 -5.41 7.63 3.37
N SER A 88 -6.26 7.86 2.37
CA SER A 88 -5.98 7.49 0.98
C SER A 88 -5.54 8.65 0.10
N CYS A 89 -4.59 8.38 -0.79
CA CYS A 89 -3.98 9.36 -1.67
C CYS A 89 -4.75 9.61 -2.99
N LYS A 90 -5.82 8.84 -3.26
CA LYS A 90 -6.44 8.71 -4.60
C LYS A 90 -7.12 9.98 -5.14
N ASP A 91 -7.65 10.80 -4.26
CA ASP A 91 -8.58 11.90 -4.59
C ASP A 91 -8.18 13.25 -3.98
N LYS A 92 -6.95 13.36 -3.45
CA LYS A 92 -6.43 14.57 -2.79
C LYS A 92 -5.09 15.01 -3.37
N ASN A 93 -4.84 16.30 -3.35
CA ASN A 93 -3.51 16.88 -3.57
C ASN A 93 -2.83 17.14 -2.22
N ARG A 94 -1.53 17.48 -2.22
CA ARG A 94 -0.77 17.72 -0.98
C ARG A 94 -1.37 18.80 -0.07
N ASN A 95 -1.99 19.84 -0.63
CA ASN A 95 -2.61 20.91 0.15
C ASN A 95 -3.86 20.41 0.92
N GLN A 96 -4.73 19.64 0.26
CA GLN A 96 -5.89 19.03 0.92
C GLN A 96 -5.44 17.98 1.95
N MET A 97 -4.38 17.23 1.67
CA MET A 97 -3.82 16.24 2.59
C MET A 97 -3.33 16.89 3.89
N GLU A 98 -2.49 17.91 3.79
CA GLU A 98 -1.96 18.66 4.94
C GLU A 98 -3.08 19.31 5.76
N SER A 99 -4.03 19.98 5.08
CA SER A 99 -5.17 20.61 5.77
C SER A 99 -6.05 19.62 6.52
N LEU A 100 -6.26 18.42 5.98
CA LEU A 100 -7.02 17.36 6.67
C LEU A 100 -6.25 16.81 7.85
N LEU A 101 -4.95 16.56 7.73
CA LEU A 101 -4.13 16.08 8.83
C LEU A 101 -4.19 17.08 9.99
N LEU A 102 -3.98 18.37 9.75
CA LEU A 102 -4.09 19.39 10.81
C LEU A 102 -5.49 19.41 11.46
N ALA A 103 -6.55 19.24 10.67
CA ALA A 103 -7.91 19.14 11.22
C ALA A 103 -8.11 17.86 12.06
N TRP A 104 -7.57 16.73 11.62
CA TRP A 104 -7.72 15.44 12.30
C TRP A 104 -6.95 15.38 13.60
N ASP A 105 -5.72 15.90 13.65
CA ASP A 105 -4.95 15.98 14.90
C ASP A 105 -5.67 16.86 15.92
N ARG A 106 -6.25 17.99 15.49
CA ARG A 106 -7.07 18.86 16.34
C ARG A 106 -8.29 18.16 16.95
N GLU A 107 -8.88 17.21 16.23
CA GLU A 107 -10.01 16.40 16.71
C GLU A 107 -9.56 15.13 17.47
N GLY A 108 -8.25 14.90 17.61
CA GLY A 108 -7.70 13.71 18.29
C GLY A 108 -7.65 12.44 17.43
N LEU A 109 -7.95 12.52 16.13
CA LEU A 109 -7.89 11.41 15.17
C LEU A 109 -6.45 11.10 14.75
N GLN A 110 -5.67 10.53 15.67
CA GLN A 110 -4.22 10.44 15.50
C GLN A 110 -3.73 9.06 15.02
N ASN A 111 -4.56 8.04 14.92
CA ASN A 111 -4.15 6.74 14.36
C ASN A 111 -4.59 6.66 12.90
N LEU A 112 -3.64 6.43 12.00
CA LEU A 112 -3.88 6.46 10.56
C LEU A 112 -3.53 5.12 9.91
N LEU A 113 -4.25 4.73 8.87
CA LEU A 113 -3.83 3.70 7.92
C LEU A 113 -3.56 4.37 6.56
N VAL A 114 -2.29 4.64 6.26
CA VAL A 114 -1.85 5.37 5.07
C VAL A 114 -1.79 4.43 3.86
N ILE A 115 -2.59 4.72 2.84
CA ILE A 115 -2.75 3.87 1.66
C ILE A 115 -2.75 4.68 0.36
N ALA A 116 -2.38 4.02 -0.74
CA ALA A 116 -2.52 4.63 -2.07
C ALA A 116 -4.00 4.89 -2.41
N GLY A 117 -4.89 3.98 -1.99
CA GLY A 117 -6.31 4.01 -2.31
C GLY A 117 -6.65 3.31 -3.63
N ASP A 118 -7.90 2.85 -3.71
CA ASP A 118 -8.47 2.27 -4.93
C ASP A 118 -8.64 3.32 -6.03
N TYR A 119 -8.58 2.89 -7.29
CA TYR A 119 -8.87 3.79 -8.39
C TYR A 119 -10.34 4.27 -8.33
N PRO A 120 -10.61 5.58 -8.38
CA PRO A 120 -11.96 6.12 -8.26
C PRO A 120 -12.94 5.53 -9.28
N GLN A 121 -14.12 5.14 -8.80
CA GLN A 121 -15.22 4.57 -9.60
C GLN A 121 -16.26 5.63 -9.95
N LYS A 122 -17.39 5.21 -10.53
CA LYS A 122 -18.48 6.13 -10.90
C LYS A 122 -19.05 6.83 -9.67
N GLY A 123 -19.15 8.16 -9.75
CA GLY A 123 -19.76 9.04 -8.76
C GLY A 123 -20.82 9.93 -9.40
N TYR A 124 -20.90 11.20 -8.96
CA TYR A 124 -21.84 12.18 -9.50
C TYR A 124 -21.59 12.43 -10.99
N ARG A 125 -22.60 12.11 -11.83
CA ARG A 125 -22.60 12.35 -13.28
C ARG A 125 -21.38 11.78 -14.06
N GLY A 126 -20.67 10.79 -13.53
CA GLY A 126 -19.56 10.16 -14.26
C GLY A 126 -18.44 9.65 -13.38
N HIS A 127 -17.25 9.48 -13.97
CA HIS A 127 -16.02 9.15 -13.25
C HIS A 127 -15.30 10.44 -12.83
N PRO A 128 -14.84 10.57 -11.57
CA PRO A 128 -14.03 11.70 -11.16
C PRO A 128 -12.61 11.60 -11.73
N LYS A 129 -11.88 12.71 -11.74
CA LYS A 129 -10.45 12.74 -12.07
C LYS A 129 -9.68 12.05 -10.94
N PRO A 130 -8.84 11.03 -11.21
CA PRO A 130 -7.90 10.51 -10.21
C PRO A 130 -6.84 11.58 -9.92
N VAL A 131 -6.54 11.83 -8.65
CA VAL A 131 -5.59 12.87 -8.24
C VAL A 131 -4.19 12.29 -8.05
N PHE A 132 -3.98 11.43 -7.05
CA PHE A 132 -2.70 10.77 -6.76
C PHE A 132 -1.47 11.73 -6.86
N ASP A 133 -1.58 12.93 -6.29
CA ASP A 133 -0.45 13.90 -6.29
C ASP A 133 0.72 13.38 -5.45
N LEU A 134 0.40 12.83 -4.28
CA LEU A 134 1.31 12.11 -3.42
C LEU A 134 1.01 10.61 -3.48
N ASP A 135 2.02 9.76 -3.26
CA ASP A 135 1.81 8.33 -3.04
C ASP A 135 2.03 7.99 -1.56
N THR A 136 1.87 6.71 -1.20
CA THR A 136 1.97 6.27 0.20
C THR A 136 3.28 6.68 0.87
N ILE A 137 4.41 6.70 0.14
CA ILE A 137 5.70 7.05 0.74
C ILE A 137 5.77 8.56 0.98
N HIS A 138 5.33 9.36 0.02
CA HIS A 138 5.20 10.81 0.21
C HIS A 138 4.25 11.20 1.33
N ALA A 139 3.14 10.48 1.49
CA ALA A 139 2.19 10.74 2.56
C ALA A 139 2.79 10.43 3.95
N LEU A 140 3.57 9.35 4.07
CA LEU A 140 4.30 9.03 5.30
C LEU A 140 5.36 10.09 5.62
N ASP A 141 6.08 10.54 4.60
CA ASP A 141 7.08 11.62 4.72
C ASP A 141 6.44 12.94 5.18
N LEU A 142 5.33 13.35 4.57
CA LEU A 142 4.54 14.51 5.00
C LEU A 142 4.10 14.39 6.47
N ILE A 143 3.53 13.25 6.87
CA ILE A 143 3.09 13.03 8.25
C ILE A 143 4.30 13.03 9.20
N GLY A 144 5.43 12.45 8.79
CA GLY A 144 6.68 12.47 9.54
C GLY A 144 7.19 13.90 9.75
N HIS A 145 7.11 14.75 8.73
CA HIS A 145 7.46 16.16 8.84
C HIS A 145 6.53 16.90 9.82
N LEU A 146 5.21 16.67 9.76
CA LEU A 146 4.23 17.26 10.70
C LEU A 146 4.44 16.79 12.15
N ASN A 147 4.90 15.56 12.36
CA ASN A 147 5.22 15.02 13.68
C ASN A 147 6.59 15.47 14.24
N SER A 148 7.43 16.14 13.44
CA SER A 148 8.79 16.53 13.85
C SER A 148 8.82 17.88 14.58
N ASP A 149 9.91 18.17 15.31
CA ASP A 149 10.12 19.48 15.96
C ASP A 149 10.41 20.63 14.96
N HIS A 150 10.26 20.38 13.63
CA HIS A 150 10.37 21.36 12.55
C HIS A 150 11.71 22.12 12.45
N ASN A 151 12.79 21.57 13.00
CA ASN A 151 14.11 22.22 13.04
C ASN A 151 14.88 22.20 11.70
N GLU A 152 14.35 21.53 10.67
CA GLU A 152 14.97 21.45 9.35
C GLU A 152 14.00 21.93 8.25
N ALA A 153 14.10 23.21 7.89
CA ALA A 153 13.47 23.75 6.69
C ALA A 153 14.31 23.39 5.46
N GLY A 154 13.66 22.83 4.44
CA GLY A 154 14.28 22.48 3.16
C GLY A 154 13.67 23.28 2.00
N PRO A 155 14.23 23.25 0.78
CA PRO A 155 13.72 24.01 -0.36
C PRO A 155 12.27 23.70 -0.74
N TRP A 156 11.71 22.59 -0.24
CA TRP A 156 10.38 22.07 -0.52
C TRP A 156 9.58 21.73 0.75
N CYS A 157 10.13 22.05 1.93
CA CYS A 157 9.44 21.91 3.21
C CYS A 157 9.20 23.31 3.76
N PRO A 158 7.93 23.69 4.05
CA PRO A 158 7.66 24.97 4.66
C PRO A 158 8.41 25.08 6.00
N ASP A 159 8.87 26.28 6.32
CA ASP A 159 9.37 26.56 7.67
C ASP A 159 8.18 26.55 8.63
N LEU A 160 8.10 25.50 9.43
CA LEU A 160 7.09 25.31 10.48
C LEU A 160 7.67 25.63 11.86
N SER A 161 8.74 26.42 11.95
CA SER A 161 9.29 26.85 13.24
C SER A 161 8.24 27.55 14.10
N GLY A 162 8.08 27.06 15.33
CA GLY A 162 7.07 27.55 16.27
C GLY A 162 5.64 27.02 16.07
N VAL A 163 5.42 26.13 15.09
CA VAL A 163 4.17 25.36 14.95
C VAL A 163 4.24 24.14 15.88
N GLU A 164 3.13 23.80 16.55
CA GLU A 164 3.05 22.60 17.40
C GLU A 164 3.04 21.34 16.53
N SER A 165 3.92 20.39 16.86
CA SER A 165 4.03 19.11 16.16
C SER A 165 2.80 18.24 16.41
N THR A 166 2.37 17.52 15.37
CA THR A 166 1.30 16.53 15.48
C THR A 166 1.81 15.23 16.12
N SER A 167 0.90 14.31 16.50
CA SER A 167 1.30 13.03 17.11
C SER A 167 0.69 11.80 16.45
N PHE A 168 0.71 11.81 15.12
CA PHE A 168 0.16 10.72 14.30
C PHE A 168 0.93 9.40 14.47
N PHE A 169 0.19 8.31 14.57
CA PHE A 169 0.68 6.93 14.53
C PHE A 169 0.31 6.31 13.19
N LYS A 170 1.34 5.92 12.42
CA LYS A 170 1.27 5.66 10.98
C LYS A 170 1.24 4.16 10.68
N GLY A 171 0.05 3.64 10.39
CA GLY A 171 -0.12 2.31 9.82
C GLY A 171 0.04 2.28 8.31
N VAL A 172 0.47 1.14 7.77
CA VAL A 172 0.55 0.91 6.31
C VAL A 172 -0.03 -0.45 5.90
N ALA A 173 -0.54 -0.55 4.68
CA ALA A 173 -0.98 -1.85 4.13
C ALA A 173 0.18 -2.60 3.43
N VAL A 174 0.31 -3.92 3.56
CA VAL A 174 1.25 -4.75 2.80
C VAL A 174 0.58 -6.00 2.22
N SER A 175 0.86 -6.37 0.97
CA SER A 175 0.26 -7.59 0.39
C SER A 175 1.31 -8.69 0.24
N PRO A 176 1.23 -9.78 1.01
CA PRO A 176 2.01 -10.99 0.73
C PRO A 176 1.33 -11.91 -0.32
N PHE A 177 0.15 -11.54 -0.80
CA PHE A 177 -0.69 -12.38 -1.65
C PHE A 177 -0.44 -12.16 -3.15
N LYS A 178 0.83 -12.08 -3.54
CA LYS A 178 1.24 -12.10 -4.96
C LYS A 178 1.96 -13.41 -5.29
N TYR A 179 1.64 -13.93 -6.46
CA TYR A 179 2.09 -15.23 -6.93
C TYR A 179 2.99 -15.15 -8.17
N SER A 180 3.39 -13.93 -8.56
CA SER A 180 4.49 -13.70 -9.49
C SER A 180 5.62 -12.99 -8.78
N GLU A 181 6.86 -13.32 -9.14
CA GLU A 181 8.06 -12.75 -8.51
C GLU A 181 8.07 -11.22 -8.58
N ALA A 182 7.86 -10.64 -9.76
CA ALA A 182 7.89 -9.20 -9.95
C ALA A 182 6.85 -8.45 -9.12
N GLU A 183 5.68 -9.06 -8.87
CA GLU A 183 4.65 -8.46 -8.04
C GLU A 183 4.98 -8.59 -6.56
N GLN A 184 5.39 -9.79 -6.10
CA GLN A 184 5.66 -10.06 -4.69
C GLN A 184 6.87 -9.27 -4.18
N ILE A 185 7.96 -9.32 -4.92
CA ILE A 185 9.19 -8.61 -4.57
C ILE A 185 8.96 -7.09 -4.58
N GLY A 186 8.16 -6.59 -5.52
CA GLY A 186 7.75 -5.19 -5.51
C GLY A 186 6.97 -4.79 -4.25
N GLN A 187 6.12 -5.66 -3.68
CA GLN A 187 5.45 -5.38 -2.41
C GLN A 187 6.44 -5.29 -1.25
N TYR A 188 7.42 -6.21 -1.18
CA TYR A 188 8.45 -6.23 -0.14
C TYR A 188 9.41 -5.05 -0.23
N PHE A 189 9.88 -4.68 -1.42
CA PHE A 189 10.68 -3.47 -1.60
C PHE A 189 9.92 -2.20 -1.19
N LYS A 190 8.62 -2.12 -1.47
CA LYS A 190 7.80 -1.02 -0.97
C LYS A 190 7.63 -1.06 0.54
N LEU A 191 7.57 -2.24 1.16
CA LEU A 191 7.53 -2.36 2.63
C LEU A 191 8.77 -1.73 3.26
N HIS A 192 9.96 -1.99 2.71
CA HIS A 192 11.19 -1.32 3.15
C HIS A 192 11.07 0.20 3.08
N ARG A 193 10.61 0.74 1.94
CA ARG A 193 10.41 2.19 1.80
C ARG A 193 9.41 2.76 2.80
N LYS A 194 8.35 2.02 3.13
CA LYS A 194 7.37 2.43 4.15
C LYS A 194 7.98 2.48 5.54
N VAL A 195 8.75 1.46 5.92
CA VAL A 195 9.47 1.44 7.20
C VAL A 195 10.46 2.59 7.27
N SER A 196 11.26 2.79 6.22
CA SER A 196 12.22 3.91 6.16
C SER A 196 11.56 5.30 6.21
N ALA A 197 10.32 5.43 5.71
CA ALA A 197 9.52 6.65 5.83
C ALA A 197 8.80 6.79 7.19
N GLY A 198 9.10 5.89 8.14
CA GLY A 198 8.60 5.94 9.50
C GLY A 198 7.19 5.37 9.67
N ALA A 199 6.84 4.28 8.97
CA ALA A 199 5.66 3.50 9.34
C ALA A 199 5.84 2.87 10.73
N ASP A 200 4.81 2.95 11.57
CA ASP A 200 4.81 2.44 12.94
C ASP A 200 4.22 1.02 13.04
N PHE A 201 3.36 0.61 12.11
CA PHE A 201 2.84 -0.76 12.01
C PHE A 201 2.36 -1.09 10.60
N ALA A 202 2.16 -2.39 10.32
CA ALA A 202 1.58 -2.86 9.07
C ALA A 202 0.34 -3.74 9.27
N ILE A 203 -0.63 -3.59 8.37
CA ILE A 203 -1.76 -4.51 8.22
C ILE A 203 -1.60 -5.25 6.89
N THR A 204 -1.76 -6.57 6.89
CA THR A 204 -1.75 -7.30 5.62
C THR A 204 -3.00 -6.97 4.79
N GLN A 205 -2.87 -6.93 3.47
CA GLN A 205 -4.04 -7.04 2.59
C GLN A 205 -4.78 -8.35 2.88
N LEU A 206 -6.07 -8.44 2.59
CA LEU A 206 -6.82 -9.66 2.78
C LEU A 206 -6.32 -10.80 1.85
N GLY A 207 -6.32 -12.01 2.40
CA GLY A 207 -5.88 -13.25 1.73
C GLY A 207 -6.04 -14.46 2.64
N PHE A 208 -5.84 -15.65 2.10
CA PHE A 208 -6.17 -16.92 2.78
C PHE A 208 -5.02 -17.95 2.76
N ASP A 209 -3.88 -17.62 2.15
CA ASP A 209 -2.74 -18.54 2.03
C ASP A 209 -1.84 -18.42 3.26
N ALA A 210 -1.87 -19.44 4.13
CA ALA A 210 -1.05 -19.49 5.36
C ALA A 210 0.45 -19.45 5.07
N ARG A 211 0.90 -20.00 3.94
CA ARG A 211 2.31 -19.97 3.55
C ARG A 211 2.74 -18.57 3.12
N LYS A 212 1.84 -17.76 2.54
CA LYS A 212 2.09 -16.33 2.28
C LYS A 212 2.09 -15.48 3.55
N PHE A 213 1.22 -15.78 4.51
CA PHE A 213 1.31 -15.15 5.83
C PHE A 213 2.64 -15.45 6.52
N HIS A 214 3.08 -16.71 6.53
CA HIS A 214 4.37 -17.10 7.08
C HIS A 214 5.55 -16.48 6.30
N GLU A 215 5.43 -16.36 4.97
CA GLU A 215 6.46 -15.74 4.11
C GLU A 215 6.77 -14.30 4.54
N LEU A 216 5.74 -13.53 4.87
CA LEU A 216 5.90 -12.14 5.32
C LEU A 216 6.62 -12.04 6.67
N ILE A 217 6.26 -12.87 7.65
CA ILE A 217 6.90 -12.88 8.97
C ILE A 217 8.37 -13.30 8.85
N GLN A 218 8.65 -14.34 8.07
CA GLN A 218 10.01 -14.80 7.84
C GLN A 218 10.84 -13.75 7.08
N TYR A 219 10.25 -13.07 6.09
CA TYR A 219 10.89 -11.96 5.39
C TYR A 219 11.18 -10.78 6.35
N ARG A 220 10.22 -10.41 7.21
CA ARG A 220 10.39 -9.38 8.24
C ARG A 220 11.60 -9.68 9.13
N GLN A 221 11.72 -10.92 9.59
CA GLN A 221 12.81 -11.37 10.46
C GLN A 221 14.15 -11.36 9.72
N GLU A 222 14.24 -11.94 8.51
CA GLU A 222 15.46 -11.98 7.70
C GLU A 222 15.99 -10.56 7.41
N GLU A 223 15.09 -9.63 7.17
CA GLU A 223 15.40 -8.26 6.78
C GLU A 223 15.49 -7.28 7.97
N SER A 224 15.35 -7.80 9.20
CA SER A 224 15.40 -7.01 10.45
C SER A 224 14.45 -5.81 10.46
N LEU A 225 13.24 -6.01 9.93
CA LEU A 225 12.20 -4.98 9.91
C LEU A 225 11.46 -4.98 11.26
N ASP A 226 11.84 -4.08 12.16
CA ASP A 226 11.19 -3.87 13.46
C ASP A 226 9.86 -3.12 13.26
N LEU A 227 8.83 -3.86 12.83
CA LEU A 227 7.51 -3.32 12.52
C LEU A 227 6.44 -4.32 12.98
N PRO A 228 5.56 -3.95 13.93
CA PRO A 228 4.41 -4.77 14.30
C PRO A 228 3.52 -5.07 13.10
N MET A 229 3.06 -6.31 12.97
CA MET A 229 2.25 -6.80 11.86
C MET A 229 0.92 -7.37 12.34
N LEU A 230 -0.17 -6.80 11.82
CA LEU A 230 -1.52 -7.30 11.99
C LEU A 230 -1.93 -8.12 10.75
N GLY A 231 -2.27 -9.39 10.96
CA GLY A 231 -2.78 -10.26 9.91
C GLY A 231 -4.27 -10.02 9.67
N ASN A 232 -4.69 -9.86 8.42
CA ASN A 232 -6.09 -9.63 8.09
C ASN A 232 -6.91 -10.94 8.14
N VAL A 233 -8.01 -10.93 8.90
CA VAL A 233 -8.99 -12.02 8.97
C VAL A 233 -10.28 -11.53 8.32
N PHE A 234 -10.47 -11.90 7.04
CA PHE A 234 -11.63 -11.45 6.27
C PHE A 234 -12.74 -12.49 6.21
N ILE A 235 -13.96 -12.10 6.55
CA ILE A 235 -15.17 -12.93 6.49
C ILE A 235 -16.02 -12.53 5.28
N PRO A 236 -15.87 -13.19 4.12
CA PRO A 236 -16.58 -12.78 2.92
C PRO A 236 -18.05 -13.23 2.95
N THR A 237 -18.93 -12.37 2.45
CA THR A 237 -20.29 -12.80 2.09
C THR A 237 -20.27 -13.62 0.80
N PRO A 238 -21.32 -14.41 0.49
CA PRO A 238 -21.38 -15.19 -0.76
C PRO A 238 -21.15 -14.35 -2.02
N PHE A 239 -21.66 -13.12 -2.03
CA PHE A 239 -21.47 -12.18 -3.13
C PHE A 239 -20.01 -11.75 -3.26
N VAL A 240 -19.37 -11.38 -2.14
CA VAL A 240 -17.97 -10.93 -2.13
C VAL A 240 -17.01 -12.06 -2.49
N ALA A 241 -17.21 -13.27 -1.94
CA ALA A 241 -16.42 -14.45 -2.28
C ALA A 241 -16.43 -14.72 -3.79
N LYS A 242 -17.61 -14.64 -4.42
CA LYS A 242 -17.75 -14.79 -5.88
C LYS A 242 -17.00 -13.72 -6.67
N LEU A 243 -16.97 -12.47 -6.20
CA LEU A 243 -16.21 -11.40 -6.84
C LEU A 243 -14.69 -11.61 -6.70
N MET A 244 -14.23 -12.05 -5.52
CA MET A 244 -12.83 -12.37 -5.26
C MET A 244 -12.34 -13.50 -6.18
N ASN A 245 -13.09 -14.60 -6.26
CA ASN A 245 -12.75 -15.73 -7.15
C ASN A 245 -12.69 -15.32 -8.64
N ARG A 246 -13.58 -14.42 -9.07
CA ARG A 246 -13.57 -13.88 -10.44
C ARG A 246 -12.49 -12.82 -10.71
N GLY A 247 -11.61 -12.54 -9.74
CA GLY A 247 -10.57 -11.52 -9.85
C GLY A 247 -11.12 -10.10 -10.00
N LYS A 248 -12.32 -9.83 -9.47
CA LYS A 248 -12.97 -8.52 -9.52
C LYS A 248 -12.63 -7.64 -8.32
N VAL A 249 -12.05 -8.23 -7.27
CA VAL A 249 -11.47 -7.49 -6.14
C VAL A 249 -9.97 -7.35 -6.42
N PRO A 250 -9.45 -6.12 -6.64
CA PRO A 250 -8.06 -5.92 -7.02
C PRO A 250 -7.08 -6.52 -6.01
N GLY A 251 -6.12 -7.27 -6.52
CA GLY A 251 -5.01 -7.80 -5.74
C GLY A 251 -5.33 -8.94 -4.77
N VAL A 252 -6.58 -9.40 -4.70
CA VAL A 252 -7.04 -10.53 -3.89
C VAL A 252 -7.11 -11.80 -4.73
N VAL A 253 -6.75 -12.93 -4.13
CA VAL A 253 -6.82 -14.24 -4.77
C VAL A 253 -7.66 -15.19 -3.92
N LEU A 254 -8.73 -15.73 -4.51
CA LEU A 254 -9.59 -16.75 -3.92
C LEU A 254 -9.68 -17.92 -4.89
N THR A 255 -9.05 -19.04 -4.55
CA THR A 255 -8.91 -20.21 -5.43
C THR A 255 -10.25 -20.81 -5.81
N ASP A 256 -10.33 -21.51 -6.95
CA ASP A 256 -11.56 -22.19 -7.35
C ASP A 256 -11.91 -23.28 -6.33
N GLU A 257 -10.90 -24.00 -5.83
CA GLU A 257 -11.04 -25.02 -4.80
C GLU A 257 -11.57 -24.44 -3.48
N PHE A 258 -10.99 -23.33 -3.03
CA PHE A 258 -11.40 -22.66 -1.80
C PHE A 258 -12.77 -21.99 -1.95
N TYR A 259 -13.06 -21.41 -3.11
CA TYR A 259 -14.38 -20.87 -3.40
C TYR A 259 -15.46 -21.95 -3.44
N GLU A 260 -15.17 -23.14 -3.99
CA GLU A 260 -16.13 -24.24 -3.98
C GLU A 260 -16.41 -24.77 -2.58
N MET A 261 -15.38 -24.85 -1.71
CA MET A 261 -15.55 -25.11 -0.28
C MET A 261 -16.53 -24.10 0.35
N LEU A 262 -16.30 -22.79 0.15
CA LEU A 262 -17.18 -21.75 0.66
C LEU A 262 -18.62 -21.88 0.10
N ARG A 263 -18.77 -22.22 -1.17
CA ARG A 263 -20.10 -22.42 -1.79
C ARG A 263 -20.88 -23.56 -1.16
N GLN A 264 -20.21 -24.65 -0.78
CA GLN A 264 -20.86 -25.77 -0.11
C GLN A 264 -21.44 -25.31 1.23
N GLU A 265 -20.67 -24.56 2.01
CA GLU A 265 -21.13 -24.00 3.28
C GLU A 265 -22.26 -23.00 3.09
N PHE A 266 -22.21 -22.16 2.05
CA PHE A 266 -23.28 -21.22 1.73
C PHE A 266 -24.62 -21.89 1.38
N SER A 267 -24.62 -23.21 1.16
CA SER A 267 -25.85 -23.99 0.90
C SER A 267 -26.58 -24.41 2.17
N SER A 268 -25.99 -24.17 3.35
CA SER A 268 -26.63 -24.41 4.65
C SER A 268 -27.72 -23.38 4.98
N PHE A 269 -28.53 -23.66 6.00
CA PHE A 269 -29.69 -22.83 6.37
C PHE A 269 -29.31 -21.39 6.76
N ASP A 270 -28.19 -21.23 7.48
CA ASP A 270 -27.65 -19.92 7.87
C ASP A 270 -26.77 -19.28 6.78
N LYS A 271 -26.76 -19.87 5.56
CA LYS A 271 -25.93 -19.47 4.43
C LYS A 271 -24.43 -19.49 4.76
N GLY A 272 -24.00 -20.45 5.57
CA GLY A 272 -22.59 -20.70 5.89
C GLY A 272 -22.01 -19.67 6.85
N ARG A 273 -22.86 -18.92 7.57
CA ARG A 273 -22.40 -17.85 8.47
C ARG A 273 -21.59 -18.42 9.62
N LYS A 274 -22.09 -19.45 10.31
CA LYS A 274 -21.36 -20.14 11.38
C LYS A 274 -20.01 -20.66 10.89
N ALA A 275 -20.01 -21.43 9.79
CA ALA A 275 -18.78 -21.98 9.22
C ALA A 275 -17.75 -20.89 8.86
N SER A 276 -18.23 -19.74 8.35
CA SER A 276 -17.37 -18.60 8.05
C SER A 276 -16.75 -17.97 9.30
N LEU A 277 -17.50 -17.86 10.41
CA LEU A 277 -16.98 -17.37 11.68
C LEU A 277 -15.96 -18.33 12.29
N GLU A 278 -16.27 -19.64 12.31
CA GLU A 278 -15.35 -20.67 12.81
C GLU A 278 -14.03 -20.66 12.01
N ARG A 279 -14.08 -20.52 10.68
CA ARG A 279 -12.86 -20.38 9.87
C ARG A 279 -12.11 -19.10 10.16
N GLY A 280 -12.81 -17.99 10.41
CA GLY A 280 -12.21 -16.75 10.88
C GLY A 280 -11.42 -16.96 12.18
N ALA A 281 -12.01 -17.68 13.14
CA ALA A 281 -11.36 -18.03 14.40
C ALA A 281 -10.13 -18.92 14.18
N ARG A 282 -10.22 -19.94 13.30
CA ARG A 282 -9.08 -20.78 12.92
C ARG A 282 -7.96 -19.99 12.26
N LEU A 283 -8.28 -19.04 11.36
CA LEU A 283 -7.29 -18.18 10.73
C LEU A 283 -6.62 -17.26 11.75
N LEU A 284 -7.38 -16.71 12.70
CA LEU A 284 -6.83 -15.92 13.81
C LEU A 284 -5.82 -16.75 14.62
N CYS A 285 -6.18 -17.99 14.99
CA CYS A 285 -5.28 -18.91 15.68
C CYS A 285 -3.99 -19.16 14.87
N VAL A 286 -4.11 -19.40 13.55
CA VAL A 286 -2.96 -19.56 12.65
C VAL A 286 -2.08 -18.31 12.66
N LEU A 287 -2.64 -17.10 12.54
CA LEU A 287 -1.87 -15.86 12.55
C LEU A 287 -1.14 -15.65 13.87
N LYS A 288 -1.80 -15.90 14.99
CA LYS A 288 -1.18 -15.87 16.32
C LYS A 288 -0.02 -16.87 16.42
N GLY A 289 -0.24 -18.11 15.99
CA GLY A 289 0.78 -19.16 15.99
C GLY A 289 1.96 -18.90 15.04
N LEU A 290 1.74 -18.18 13.95
CA LEU A 290 2.80 -17.75 13.02
C LEU A 290 3.64 -16.57 13.56
N GLY A 291 3.24 -15.94 14.67
CA GLY A 291 3.97 -14.82 15.28
C GLY A 291 3.59 -13.45 14.72
N TYR A 292 2.34 -13.25 14.28
CA TYR A 292 1.79 -11.91 14.09
C TYR A 292 1.55 -11.24 15.44
N ASP A 293 1.71 -9.93 15.51
CA ASP A 293 1.50 -9.13 16.73
C ASP A 293 0.00 -8.89 17.00
N GLY A 294 -0.85 -9.22 16.02
CA GLY A 294 -2.30 -9.14 16.17
C GLY A 294 -3.07 -9.44 14.90
N VAL A 295 -4.37 -9.16 14.91
CA VAL A 295 -5.26 -9.31 13.76
C VAL A 295 -6.09 -8.07 13.45
N HIS A 296 -6.42 -7.94 12.17
CA HIS A 296 -7.37 -6.97 11.65
C HIS A 296 -8.55 -7.71 11.04
N ILE A 297 -9.66 -7.77 11.76
CA ILE A 297 -10.88 -8.47 11.35
C ILE A 297 -11.65 -7.56 10.39
N GLY A 298 -12.17 -8.14 9.31
CA GLY A 298 -13.01 -7.40 8.37
C GLY A 298 -14.06 -8.29 7.74
N GLY A 299 -15.19 -7.71 7.32
CA GLY A 299 -16.26 -8.48 6.69
C GLY A 299 -17.54 -7.67 6.58
N PRO A 300 -18.22 -7.67 5.44
CA PRO A 300 -19.45 -6.90 5.27
C PRO A 300 -20.54 -7.37 6.24
N GLY A 301 -21.05 -6.45 7.06
CA GLY A 301 -22.22 -6.66 7.91
C GLY A 301 -21.99 -7.63 9.05
N LEU A 302 -20.77 -7.73 9.60
CA LEU A 302 -20.52 -8.41 10.87
C LEU A 302 -21.14 -7.61 12.02
N GLU A 303 -21.89 -8.30 12.88
CA GLU A 303 -22.41 -7.76 14.14
C GLU A 303 -21.48 -8.12 15.30
N PHE A 304 -21.52 -7.35 16.39
CA PHE A 304 -20.60 -7.55 17.51
C PHE A 304 -20.71 -8.95 18.12
N SER A 305 -21.92 -9.48 18.29
CA SER A 305 -22.17 -10.83 18.80
C SER A 305 -21.52 -11.94 17.94
N GLU A 306 -21.40 -11.72 16.63
CA GLU A 306 -20.74 -12.67 15.74
C GLU A 306 -19.22 -12.61 15.88
N VAL A 307 -18.67 -11.42 16.10
CA VAL A 307 -17.24 -11.27 16.35
C VAL A 307 -16.88 -11.76 17.76
N ASP A 308 -17.72 -11.52 18.76
CA ASP A 308 -17.62 -12.11 20.10
C ASP A 308 -17.54 -13.63 20.04
N GLN A 309 -18.44 -14.28 19.29
CA GLN A 309 -18.38 -15.74 19.08
C GLN A 309 -17.06 -16.16 18.42
N LEU A 310 -16.63 -15.47 17.37
CA LEU A 310 -15.37 -15.77 16.68
C LEU A 310 -14.16 -15.65 17.62
N LEU A 311 -14.09 -14.61 18.44
CA LEU A 311 -13.01 -14.40 19.40
C LEU A 311 -13.02 -15.47 20.49
N THR A 312 -14.20 -15.79 21.01
CA THR A 312 -14.39 -16.84 22.02
C THR A 312 -13.96 -18.22 21.49
N ASP A 313 -14.31 -18.55 20.25
CA ASP A 313 -13.87 -19.78 19.59
C ASP A 313 -12.34 -19.78 19.41
N ALA A 314 -11.76 -18.66 18.98
CA ALA A 314 -10.32 -18.55 18.78
C ALA A 314 -9.51 -18.68 20.08
N GLU A 315 -10.01 -18.15 21.20
CA GLU A 315 -9.41 -18.34 22.53
C GLU A 315 -9.40 -19.82 22.94
N GLN A 316 -10.48 -20.56 22.65
CA GLN A 316 -10.58 -21.98 22.97
C GLN A 316 -9.68 -22.87 22.10
N TRP A 317 -9.39 -22.44 20.86
CA TRP A 317 -8.69 -23.25 19.87
C TRP A 317 -7.24 -22.82 19.63
N ALA A 318 -6.73 -21.86 20.42
CA ALA A 318 -5.44 -21.22 20.18
C ALA A 318 -4.27 -22.23 20.03
N ASP A 319 -4.26 -23.28 20.86
CA ASP A 319 -3.18 -24.28 20.88
C ASP A 319 -3.25 -25.26 19.70
N ASP A 320 -4.39 -25.39 19.04
CA ASP A 320 -4.63 -26.32 17.93
C ASP A 320 -4.29 -25.74 16.55
N TRP A 321 -3.75 -24.50 16.50
CA TRP A 321 -3.51 -23.77 15.26
C TRP A 321 -2.73 -24.55 14.17
N PRO A 322 -1.73 -25.42 14.46
CA PRO A 322 -1.05 -26.17 13.42
C PRO A 322 -2.00 -27.12 12.67
N GLY A 323 -3.04 -27.61 13.37
CA GLY A 323 -4.09 -28.46 12.80
C GLY A 323 -5.00 -27.73 11.80
N PHE A 324 -5.05 -26.39 11.85
CA PHE A 324 -5.85 -25.58 10.92
C PHE A 324 -5.09 -25.19 9.65
N LEU A 325 -3.76 -25.36 9.61
CA LEU A 325 -2.95 -25.05 8.42
C LEU A 325 -3.45 -25.71 7.13
N PRO A 326 -3.90 -26.98 7.09
CA PRO A 326 -4.38 -27.60 5.86
C PRO A 326 -5.55 -26.86 5.20
N GLU A 327 -6.43 -26.23 5.98
CA GLU A 327 -7.57 -25.43 5.47
C GLU A 327 -7.08 -24.21 4.66
N PHE A 328 -5.94 -23.63 5.06
CA PHE A 328 -5.31 -22.45 4.46
C PHE A 328 -4.09 -22.79 3.59
N SER A 329 -3.87 -24.07 3.30
CA SER A 329 -2.79 -24.58 2.46
C SER A 329 -3.20 -24.78 1.00
N ALA A 330 -4.49 -24.60 0.68
CA ALA A 330 -5.05 -24.69 -0.67
C ALA A 330 -4.66 -23.45 -1.51
N CYS A 331 -3.38 -23.35 -1.84
CA CYS A 331 -2.82 -22.35 -2.74
C CYS A 331 -3.36 -22.53 -4.18
N PRO A 332 -3.49 -21.45 -4.96
CA PRO A 332 -4.20 -21.50 -6.23
C PRO A 332 -3.51 -22.32 -7.33
N ASN A 333 -4.25 -23.24 -7.95
CA ASN A 333 -4.04 -23.68 -9.35
C ASN A 333 -4.61 -22.65 -10.35
N TYR A 334 -4.47 -21.35 -10.09
CA TYR A 334 -4.75 -20.37 -11.15
C TYR A 334 -3.79 -20.62 -12.32
N GLY A 335 -4.16 -20.21 -13.53
CA GLY A 335 -3.36 -20.32 -14.77
C GLY A 335 -1.93 -19.73 -14.77
N VAL A 336 -1.32 -19.50 -13.61
CA VAL A 336 0.13 -19.41 -13.39
C VAL A 336 0.69 -20.83 -13.34
N ARG A 337 1.44 -21.23 -14.37
CA ARG A 337 2.05 -22.58 -14.50
C ARG A 337 2.90 -23.02 -13.29
N LYS A 338 3.35 -22.07 -12.45
CA LYS A 338 4.05 -22.28 -11.17
C LYS A 338 3.96 -21.01 -10.29
N PRO A 339 3.23 -20.99 -9.16
CA PRO A 339 3.15 -19.82 -8.28
C PRO A 339 4.51 -19.51 -7.63
N PHE A 340 4.81 -18.22 -7.47
CA PHE A 340 6.04 -17.76 -6.81
C PHE A 340 5.85 -17.63 -5.30
N TYR A 341 6.78 -18.23 -4.56
CA TYR A 341 7.01 -18.00 -3.15
C TYR A 341 8.44 -17.48 -2.98
N TYR A 342 8.67 -16.60 -2.01
CA TYR A 342 9.99 -16.06 -1.73
C TYR A 342 10.93 -17.14 -1.18
N PHE A 343 10.38 -18.02 -0.35
CA PHE A 343 11.06 -19.15 0.27
C PHE A 343 10.56 -20.48 -0.31
N GLU A 344 11.39 -21.51 -0.29
CA GLU A 344 11.02 -22.87 -0.68
C GLU A 344 10.02 -23.49 0.32
N LYS A 345 9.32 -24.55 -0.10
CA LYS A 345 8.29 -25.18 0.76
C LYS A 345 8.94 -26.21 1.67
N ASN A 346 8.69 -26.13 2.97
CA ASN A 346 8.96 -27.24 3.87
C ASN A 346 7.83 -28.27 3.75
N GLN A 347 8.15 -29.47 3.25
CA GLN A 347 7.14 -30.52 3.05
C GLN A 347 6.58 -31.10 4.34
N ALA A 348 7.33 -31.06 5.44
CA ALA A 348 6.89 -31.61 6.72
C ALA A 348 5.87 -30.69 7.41
N SER A 349 6.12 -29.37 7.43
CA SER A 349 5.21 -28.41 8.09
C SER A 349 4.15 -27.83 7.17
N GLY A 350 4.31 -27.93 5.84
CA GLY A 350 3.45 -27.26 4.86
C GLY A 350 3.73 -25.75 4.68
N LEU A 351 4.58 -25.17 5.53
CA LEU A 351 4.98 -23.76 5.53
C LEU A 351 6.27 -23.53 4.70
N ASN A 352 6.94 -22.41 4.91
CA ASN A 352 8.20 -22.08 4.23
C ASN A 352 9.40 -22.72 4.94
N SER A 353 10.43 -23.04 4.17
CA SER A 353 11.76 -23.35 4.69
C SER A 353 12.61 -22.06 4.78
N PRO A 354 13.79 -22.11 5.43
CA PRO A 354 14.77 -21.01 5.40
C PRO A 354 15.38 -20.73 4.03
N GLU A 355 15.21 -21.62 3.05
CA GLU A 355 15.87 -21.53 1.75
C GLU A 355 15.10 -20.60 0.79
N HIS A 356 15.83 -19.76 0.06
CA HIS A 356 15.23 -18.86 -0.92
C HIS A 356 14.88 -19.58 -2.21
N SER A 357 13.72 -19.26 -2.79
CA SER A 357 13.37 -19.72 -4.12
C SER A 357 14.26 -19.10 -5.20
N SER A 358 14.56 -19.89 -6.23
CA SER A 358 15.35 -19.43 -7.37
C SER A 358 14.66 -18.27 -8.10
N ARG A 359 15.37 -17.17 -8.30
CA ARG A 359 14.88 -16.03 -9.09
C ARG A 359 14.80 -16.37 -10.57
N ARG A 360 13.75 -15.88 -11.23
CA ARG A 360 13.53 -16.03 -12.66
C ARG A 360 14.48 -15.13 -13.45
N LYS A 361 15.00 -15.65 -14.56
CA LYS A 361 15.67 -14.83 -15.58
C LYS A 361 14.62 -14.17 -16.47
N TYR A 362 14.71 -12.86 -16.62
CA TYR A 362 13.81 -12.08 -17.46
C TYR A 362 14.43 -11.84 -18.85
N GLN A 363 13.59 -11.51 -19.84
CA GLN A 363 14.11 -11.18 -21.17
C GLN A 363 14.91 -9.88 -21.11
N TRP A 364 16.04 -9.86 -21.80
CA TRP A 364 16.88 -8.68 -21.87
C TRP A 364 16.19 -7.56 -22.66
N SER A 365 16.24 -6.34 -22.12
CA SER A 365 15.62 -5.17 -22.74
C SER A 365 16.70 -4.31 -23.41
N LEU A 366 16.79 -4.43 -24.73
CA LEU A 366 17.63 -3.58 -25.58
C LEU A 366 17.35 -2.08 -25.37
N PRO A 367 16.07 -1.61 -25.38
CA PRO A 367 15.77 -0.20 -25.13
C PRO A 367 16.23 0.29 -23.75
N TYR A 368 16.06 -0.54 -22.71
CA TYR A 368 16.56 -0.20 -21.37
C TYR A 368 18.08 -0.05 -21.37
N THR A 369 18.80 -1.03 -21.92
CA THR A 369 20.28 -1.01 -21.88
C THR A 369 20.86 0.14 -22.68
N PHE A 370 20.25 0.46 -23.83
CA PHE A 370 20.65 1.63 -24.61
C PHE A 370 20.39 2.94 -23.85
N ALA A 371 19.24 3.08 -23.20
CA ALA A 371 18.91 4.27 -22.42
C ALA A 371 19.82 4.43 -21.19
N ASP A 372 20.15 3.33 -20.50
CA ASP A 372 21.10 3.28 -19.37
C ASP A 372 22.49 3.77 -19.81
N LEU A 373 23.00 3.26 -20.94
CA LEU A 373 24.29 3.68 -21.51
C LEU A 373 24.30 5.16 -21.91
N VAL A 374 23.23 5.65 -22.55
CA VAL A 374 23.12 7.07 -22.92
C VAL A 374 23.05 7.94 -21.67
N HIS A 375 22.33 7.50 -20.63
CA HIS A 375 22.26 8.23 -19.37
C HIS A 375 23.63 8.33 -18.70
N ASP A 376 24.36 7.22 -18.60
CA ASP A 376 25.71 7.19 -18.03
C ASP A 376 26.68 8.09 -18.82
N ALA A 377 26.55 8.16 -20.15
CA ALA A 377 27.41 9.01 -20.96
C ALA A 377 27.10 10.51 -20.83
N VAL A 378 25.83 10.89 -20.67
CA VAL A 378 25.35 12.28 -20.80
C VAL A 378 25.02 12.92 -19.45
N PHE A 379 24.43 12.19 -18.51
CA PHE A 379 23.85 12.74 -17.27
C PHE A 379 24.66 12.39 -16.01
N SER A 380 25.52 11.37 -16.06
CA SER A 380 26.47 11.10 -14.97
C SER A 380 27.62 12.09 -14.98
N GLU A 381 28.03 12.59 -13.80
CA GLU A 381 29.15 13.55 -13.68
C GLU A 381 30.48 12.97 -14.18
N SER A 382 30.64 11.64 -14.15
CA SER A 382 31.80 10.94 -14.73
C SER A 382 31.64 10.61 -16.22
N GLY A 383 30.52 11.02 -16.84
CA GLY A 383 30.16 10.70 -18.22
C GLY A 383 30.96 11.49 -19.25
N ILE A 384 31.33 10.85 -20.36
CA ILE A 384 32.16 11.44 -21.42
C ILE A 384 31.53 12.64 -22.14
N LEU A 385 30.21 12.79 -22.07
CA LEU A 385 29.46 13.90 -22.70
C LEU A 385 28.86 14.86 -21.68
N TYR A 386 29.11 14.67 -20.38
CA TYR A 386 28.48 15.44 -19.30
C TYR A 386 28.72 16.94 -19.43
N ASP A 387 29.97 17.38 -19.52
CA ASP A 387 30.32 18.80 -19.57
C ASP A 387 29.79 19.49 -20.83
N VAL A 388 29.80 18.77 -21.96
CA VAL A 388 29.26 19.26 -23.23
C VAL A 388 27.74 19.45 -23.13
N ALA A 389 27.04 18.46 -22.59
CA ALA A 389 25.59 18.51 -22.40
C ALA A 389 25.17 19.60 -21.41
N LYS A 390 25.88 19.70 -20.28
CA LYS A 390 25.69 20.72 -19.25
C LYS A 390 25.83 22.13 -19.84
N LYS A 391 26.96 22.42 -20.48
CA LYS A 391 27.23 23.74 -21.09
C LYS A 391 26.20 24.11 -22.16
N THR A 392 25.80 23.13 -22.98
CA THR A 392 24.77 23.33 -24.01
C THR A 392 23.43 23.70 -23.38
N CYS A 393 22.99 22.96 -22.36
CA CYS A 393 21.74 23.21 -21.67
C CYS A 393 21.74 24.57 -20.94
N GLU A 394 22.84 24.91 -20.25
CA GLU A 394 22.98 26.20 -19.55
C GLU A 394 22.90 27.39 -20.53
N THR A 395 23.54 27.28 -21.70
CA THR A 395 23.51 28.33 -22.75
C THR A 395 22.10 28.49 -23.32
N LEU A 396 21.42 27.38 -23.65
CA LEU A 396 20.07 27.40 -24.22
C LEU A 396 19.01 27.94 -23.25
N VAL A 397 19.21 27.77 -21.94
CA VAL A 397 18.33 28.36 -20.91
C VAL A 397 18.56 29.87 -20.79
N ALA A 398 19.82 30.33 -20.89
CA ALA A 398 20.17 31.75 -20.77
C ALA A 398 19.68 32.61 -21.96
N GLU A 399 19.62 32.05 -23.17
CA GLU A 399 19.30 32.77 -24.40
C GLU A 399 17.78 32.82 -24.74
N ASP A 400 16.89 32.35 -23.85
CA ASP A 400 15.44 32.19 -24.12
C ASP A 400 15.10 31.28 -25.34
N GLY A 401 16.11 30.62 -25.93
CA GLY A 401 16.00 29.62 -26.99
C GLY A 401 15.46 28.25 -26.52
N SER A 402 15.14 28.14 -25.24
CA SER A 402 14.68 26.91 -24.58
C SER A 402 13.45 26.29 -25.24
N GLY A 403 12.57 27.07 -25.87
CA GLY A 403 11.33 26.57 -26.46
C GLY A 403 11.53 25.59 -27.62
N SER A 404 12.50 25.83 -28.50
CA SER A 404 12.80 24.91 -29.62
C SER A 404 13.49 23.63 -29.15
N PHE A 405 14.41 23.76 -28.19
CA PHE A 405 15.09 22.62 -27.56
C PHE A 405 14.11 21.74 -26.78
N HIS A 406 13.26 22.36 -25.96
CA HIS A 406 12.19 21.70 -25.22
C HIS A 406 11.25 20.93 -26.15
N ARG A 407 10.82 21.52 -27.27
CA ARG A 407 9.98 20.82 -28.26
C ARG A 407 10.65 19.58 -28.84
N LEU A 408 11.95 19.65 -29.16
CA LEU A 408 12.70 18.51 -29.66
C LEU A 408 12.83 17.40 -28.60
N GLU A 409 13.19 17.78 -27.38
CA GLU A 409 13.23 16.86 -26.23
C GLU A 409 11.88 16.18 -26.01
N TYR A 410 10.80 16.97 -25.95
CA TYR A 410 9.46 16.46 -25.73
C TYR A 410 9.04 15.50 -26.83
N LEU A 411 9.25 15.85 -28.10
CA LEU A 411 8.92 14.99 -29.24
C LEU A 411 9.69 13.66 -29.17
N ALA A 412 10.99 13.70 -28.89
CA ALA A 412 11.81 12.51 -28.73
C ALA A 412 11.29 11.61 -27.60
N LYS A 413 11.02 12.18 -26.41
CA LYS A 413 10.52 11.42 -25.26
C LYS A 413 9.07 10.96 -25.44
N LEU A 414 8.24 11.70 -26.17
CA LEU A 414 6.88 11.30 -26.52
C LEU A 414 6.90 10.03 -27.36
N ILE A 415 7.75 9.97 -28.38
CA ILE A 415 7.90 8.80 -29.26
C ILE A 415 8.48 7.60 -28.49
N LEU A 416 9.52 7.82 -27.68
CA LEU A 416 10.25 6.73 -27.02
C LEU A 416 9.52 6.14 -25.81
N VAL A 417 8.93 6.98 -24.96
CA VAL A 417 8.39 6.58 -23.64
C VAL A 417 6.98 7.14 -23.36
N GLY A 418 6.35 7.78 -24.33
CA GLY A 418 5.01 8.36 -24.17
C GLY A 418 4.96 9.54 -23.21
N CYS A 419 6.05 10.33 -23.13
CA CYS A 419 6.22 11.46 -22.21
C CYS A 419 4.97 12.36 -22.09
N LYS A 420 4.76 12.88 -20.88
CA LYS A 420 3.67 13.82 -20.54
C LYS A 420 4.17 15.21 -20.14
N ASP A 421 5.40 15.52 -20.56
CA ASP A 421 6.03 16.83 -20.43
C ASP A 421 6.08 17.37 -18.99
N CYS A 422 6.52 16.52 -18.07
CA CYS A 422 6.45 16.84 -16.65
C CYS A 422 7.49 17.87 -16.17
N GLY A 423 8.58 18.04 -16.92
CA GLY A 423 9.74 18.87 -16.56
C GLY A 423 10.62 18.34 -15.42
N ASP A 424 10.06 17.50 -14.56
CA ASP A 424 10.73 16.84 -13.45
C ASP A 424 10.79 15.32 -13.72
N CYS A 425 11.87 14.87 -14.38
CA CYS A 425 11.88 13.60 -15.12
C CYS A 425 12.50 12.46 -14.31
N THR A 426 11.71 11.42 -14.02
CA THR A 426 12.11 10.27 -13.18
C THR A 426 12.41 9.00 -14.01
N LEU A 427 12.95 9.16 -15.23
CA LEU A 427 13.09 8.02 -16.15
C LEU A 427 14.21 7.08 -15.71
N ASP A 428 15.36 7.61 -15.34
CA ASP A 428 16.51 6.88 -14.81
C ASP A 428 16.15 6.10 -13.53
N ASP A 429 15.34 6.69 -12.65
CA ASP A 429 14.83 6.03 -11.45
C ASP A 429 13.97 4.80 -11.71
N LEU A 430 13.21 4.84 -12.80
CA LEU A 430 12.15 3.88 -13.09
C LEU A 430 12.44 3.09 -14.37
N ALA A 431 13.72 2.75 -14.55
CA ALA A 431 14.21 1.89 -15.62
C ALA A 431 13.76 2.34 -17.02
N TYR A 432 13.77 3.65 -17.25
CA TYR A 432 13.37 4.34 -18.47
C TYR A 432 11.94 4.01 -18.92
N VAL A 433 11.01 3.91 -17.96
CA VAL A 433 9.57 3.88 -18.20
C VAL A 433 8.95 5.13 -17.57
N CYS A 434 8.14 5.87 -18.32
CA CYS A 434 7.50 7.07 -17.78
C CYS A 434 6.31 6.68 -16.88
N PRO A 435 6.29 7.04 -15.58
CA PRO A 435 5.17 6.72 -14.69
C PRO A 435 3.89 7.49 -15.09
N GLN A 436 4.05 8.70 -15.64
CA GLN A 436 2.93 9.55 -16.08
C GLN A 436 2.13 8.95 -17.25
N SER A 437 2.77 8.14 -18.09
CA SER A 437 2.12 7.44 -19.20
C SER A 437 1.84 5.98 -18.87
N GLY A 438 2.67 5.35 -18.03
CA GLY A 438 2.66 3.91 -17.73
C GLY A 438 1.78 3.52 -16.56
N CYS A 439 1.72 4.30 -15.48
CA CYS A 439 0.95 4.00 -14.28
C CYS A 439 -0.42 4.68 -14.32
N ALA A 440 -1.51 3.93 -14.12
CA ALA A 440 -2.85 4.51 -14.05
C ALA A 440 -3.04 5.44 -12.84
N LYS A 441 -2.25 5.22 -11.78
CA LYS A 441 -2.27 5.98 -10.52
C LYS A 441 -1.08 6.95 -10.41
N TYR A 442 -0.27 7.12 -11.45
CA TYR A 442 0.87 8.05 -11.49
C TYR A 442 1.93 7.90 -10.38
N LEU A 443 1.93 6.78 -9.65
CA LEU A 443 2.81 6.55 -8.49
C LEU A 443 4.30 6.56 -8.88
N LEU A 444 5.12 7.18 -8.03
CA LEU A 444 6.59 7.25 -8.15
C LEU A 444 7.27 6.20 -7.25
N ASN A 445 6.67 5.88 -6.12
CA ASN A 445 7.18 4.95 -5.11
C ASN A 445 6.25 3.75 -4.87
N GLY A 446 5.57 3.29 -5.92
CA GLY A 446 4.72 2.10 -5.89
C GLY A 446 5.49 0.78 -5.69
N PRO A 447 4.84 -0.37 -5.90
CA PRO A 447 3.48 -0.60 -6.43
C PRO A 447 2.30 -0.24 -5.49
N CYS A 448 1.05 -0.26 -5.98
CA CYS A 448 -0.18 0.00 -5.18
C CYS A 448 -0.82 -1.25 -4.54
N GLY A 449 -0.37 -2.46 -4.86
CA GLY A 449 -0.98 -3.71 -4.40
C GLY A 449 -2.07 -4.26 -5.32
N GLY A 450 -2.60 -3.46 -6.25
CA GLY A 450 -3.72 -3.83 -7.12
C GLY A 450 -3.43 -4.82 -8.25
N SER A 451 -2.15 -4.96 -8.64
CA SER A 451 -1.81 -5.79 -9.79
C SER A 451 -2.17 -7.27 -9.58
N SER A 452 -2.53 -7.92 -10.68
CA SER A 452 -2.82 -9.35 -10.72
C SER A 452 -2.28 -9.96 -12.01
N ASN A 453 -1.50 -11.05 -11.88
CA ASN A 453 -0.85 -11.72 -13.00
C ASN A 453 -0.03 -10.76 -13.87
N GLY A 454 0.58 -9.77 -13.22
CA GLY A 454 1.36 -8.70 -13.84
C GLY A 454 0.57 -7.70 -14.69
N TRP A 455 -0.76 -7.70 -14.64
CA TRP A 455 -1.62 -6.70 -15.25
C TRP A 455 -2.00 -5.60 -14.25
N CYS A 456 -2.24 -4.39 -14.76
CA CYS A 456 -2.75 -3.27 -13.96
C CYS A 456 -4.22 -3.51 -13.57
N GLU A 457 -4.60 -3.21 -12.32
CA GLU A 457 -6.00 -3.34 -11.85
C GLU A 457 -7.00 -2.51 -12.67
N VAL A 458 -6.57 -1.35 -13.17
CA VAL A 458 -7.43 -0.41 -13.91
C VAL A 458 -7.65 -0.89 -15.34
N PHE A 459 -6.68 -1.64 -15.88
CA PHE A 459 -6.66 -2.08 -17.27
C PHE A 459 -6.31 -3.58 -17.38
N PRO A 460 -7.12 -4.47 -16.78
CA PRO A 460 -6.84 -5.90 -16.73
C PRO A 460 -6.78 -6.48 -18.15
N GLY A 461 -5.73 -7.25 -18.44
CA GLY A 461 -5.48 -7.84 -19.77
C GLY A 461 -5.17 -6.85 -20.89
N ARG A 462 -5.14 -5.54 -20.61
CA ARG A 462 -4.90 -4.47 -21.60
C ARG A 462 -3.60 -3.73 -21.35
N LYS A 463 -3.25 -3.44 -20.10
CA LYS A 463 -2.01 -2.73 -19.74
C LYS A 463 -1.24 -3.51 -18.68
N ARG A 464 0.01 -3.85 -18.98
CA ARG A 464 0.94 -4.44 -18.02
C ARG A 464 1.15 -3.48 -16.85
N CYS A 465 1.26 -4.01 -15.64
CA CYS A 465 1.55 -3.20 -14.47
C CYS A 465 2.90 -2.48 -14.66
N PHE A 466 2.93 -1.18 -14.34
CA PHE A 466 4.11 -0.35 -14.49
C PHE A 466 5.29 -0.90 -13.67
N TYR A 467 5.10 -1.15 -12.38
CA TYR A 467 6.17 -1.65 -11.50
C TYR A 467 6.63 -3.07 -11.82
N VAL A 468 5.76 -3.88 -12.45
CA VAL A 468 6.18 -5.18 -12.96
C VAL A 468 7.17 -4.99 -14.11
N GLN A 469 6.89 -4.09 -15.05
CA GLN A 469 7.84 -3.78 -16.13
C GLN A 469 9.15 -3.19 -15.61
N VAL A 470 9.09 -2.30 -14.62
CA VAL A 470 10.29 -1.72 -13.98
C VAL A 470 11.14 -2.82 -13.35
N TYR A 471 10.53 -3.70 -12.54
CA TYR A 471 11.24 -4.83 -11.92
C TYR A 471 11.88 -5.75 -12.98
N GLU A 472 11.12 -6.14 -14.00
CA GLU A 472 11.60 -7.04 -15.06
C GLU A 472 12.82 -6.48 -15.81
N ARG A 473 12.89 -5.16 -16.01
CA ARG A 473 14.05 -4.48 -16.62
C ARG A 473 15.28 -4.50 -15.70
N LEU A 474 15.09 -4.33 -14.39
CA LEU A 474 16.19 -4.24 -13.41
C LEU A 474 16.68 -5.60 -12.91
N ALA A 475 15.83 -6.63 -12.94
CA ALA A 475 16.09 -7.93 -12.31
C ALA A 475 17.32 -8.66 -12.86
N ASN A 476 17.57 -8.56 -14.18
CA ASN A 476 18.64 -9.33 -14.84
C ASN A 476 20.06 -8.97 -14.36
N ASN A 477 20.28 -7.75 -13.88
CA ASN A 477 21.58 -7.26 -13.42
C ASN A 477 21.64 -7.05 -11.91
N ARG A 478 20.69 -7.63 -11.15
CA ARG A 478 20.51 -7.38 -9.70
C ARG A 478 20.38 -5.89 -9.33
N LYS A 479 20.06 -5.02 -10.30
CA LYS A 479 19.81 -3.60 -10.07
C LYS A 479 18.48 -3.37 -9.35
N SER A 480 17.59 -4.38 -9.29
CA SER A 480 16.27 -4.27 -8.67
C SER A 480 16.30 -3.92 -7.19
N GLU A 481 17.38 -4.23 -6.47
CA GLU A 481 17.56 -3.86 -5.07
C GLU A 481 17.57 -2.33 -4.84
N CYS A 482 17.82 -1.51 -5.87
CA CYS A 482 17.69 -0.06 -5.74
C CYS A 482 16.25 0.37 -5.40
N LEU A 483 15.24 -0.44 -5.79
CA LEU A 483 13.84 -0.17 -5.50
C LEU A 483 13.49 -0.35 -4.01
N LYS A 484 14.40 -0.92 -3.21
CA LYS A 484 14.24 -1.11 -1.76
C LYS A 484 14.59 0.15 -0.96
N LYS A 485 15.44 1.02 -1.50
CA LYS A 485 16.04 2.16 -0.79
C LYS A 485 15.56 3.50 -1.32
N GLY A 486 15.56 4.49 -0.43
CA GLY A 486 15.14 5.87 -0.70
C GLY A 486 13.72 5.97 -1.26
N PHE A 487 13.35 7.17 -1.68
CA PHE A 487 12.16 7.39 -2.49
C PHE A 487 12.42 8.54 -3.46
N ILE A 488 11.72 8.52 -4.59
CA ILE A 488 11.68 9.63 -5.54
C ILE A 488 10.75 10.67 -4.92
N PRO A 489 11.17 11.93 -4.70
CA PRO A 489 10.34 12.91 -4.01
C PRO A 489 9.12 13.32 -4.84
N PRO A 490 8.15 14.05 -4.25
CA PRO A 490 6.99 14.53 -4.98
C PRO A 490 7.42 15.39 -6.16
N ARG A 491 6.77 15.16 -7.31
CA ARG A 491 6.98 15.98 -8.50
C ARG A 491 6.79 17.46 -8.19
N ASP A 492 7.68 18.29 -8.74
CA ASP A 492 7.43 19.73 -8.86
C ASP A 492 6.55 20.04 -10.08
N TRP A 493 5.36 20.56 -9.82
CA TRP A 493 4.42 20.97 -10.86
C TRP A 493 4.79 22.32 -11.49
N SER A 494 5.66 23.12 -10.88
CA SER A 494 6.14 24.38 -11.44
C SER A 494 6.98 24.18 -12.71
N LEU A 495 7.61 23.01 -12.84
CA LEU A 495 8.40 22.61 -14.01
C LEU A 495 7.55 22.06 -15.16
N CYS A 496 6.23 21.95 -15.01
CA CYS A 496 5.38 21.38 -16.06
C CYS A 496 5.50 22.15 -17.38
N ASN A 497 5.60 21.42 -18.50
CA ASN A 497 5.84 21.97 -19.84
C ASN A 497 7.18 22.73 -19.97
N THR A 498 8.21 22.28 -19.27
CA THR A 498 9.59 22.77 -19.45
C THR A 498 10.55 21.62 -19.77
N SER A 499 11.72 21.95 -20.31
CA SER A 499 12.76 20.98 -20.64
C SER A 499 13.31 20.30 -19.38
N ALA A 500 13.12 18.97 -19.27
CA ALA A 500 13.63 18.24 -18.12
C ALA A 500 15.16 18.08 -18.17
N TRP A 501 15.77 18.05 -19.37
CA TRP A 501 17.22 18.06 -19.49
C TRP A 501 17.83 19.38 -19.00
N ALA A 502 17.22 20.51 -19.37
CA ALA A 502 17.63 21.80 -18.87
C ALA A 502 17.40 21.95 -17.36
N ASN A 503 16.34 21.35 -16.81
CA ASN A 503 16.09 21.37 -15.38
C ASN A 503 17.11 20.53 -14.59
N PHE A 504 17.48 19.36 -15.10
CA PHE A 504 18.52 18.50 -14.51
C PHE A 504 19.86 19.24 -14.39
N PHE A 505 20.38 19.79 -15.50
CA PHE A 505 21.70 20.45 -15.49
C PHE A 505 21.70 21.76 -14.70
N ALA A 506 20.58 22.48 -14.68
CA ALA A 506 20.43 23.69 -13.86
C ALA A 506 20.18 23.38 -12.36
N GLY A 507 20.05 22.11 -11.97
CA GLY A 507 19.73 21.72 -10.59
C GLY A 507 18.37 22.22 -10.11
N ARG A 508 17.38 22.31 -11.02
CA ARG A 508 16.00 22.73 -10.71
C ARG A 508 15.09 21.56 -10.36
N ASP A 509 15.42 20.36 -10.82
CA ASP A 509 14.60 19.16 -10.62
C ASP A 509 14.97 18.41 -9.33
N HIS A 510 14.29 17.28 -9.09
CA HIS A 510 14.49 16.50 -7.88
C HIS A 510 15.89 15.89 -7.71
N HIS A 511 16.71 15.81 -8.76
CA HIS A 511 18.05 15.20 -8.66
C HIS A 511 18.99 16.03 -7.80
N LYS A 512 18.73 17.34 -7.62
CA LYS A 512 19.52 18.19 -6.72
C LYS A 512 19.52 17.67 -5.27
N GLN A 513 18.47 16.99 -4.83
CA GLN A 513 18.37 16.47 -3.46
C GLN A 513 19.25 15.22 -3.22
N ARG A 514 19.84 14.65 -4.27
CA ARG A 514 20.72 13.46 -4.21
C ARG A 514 22.20 13.79 -4.22
N LYS A 515 22.55 15.04 -4.52
CA LYS A 515 23.92 15.56 -4.49
C LYS A 515 24.21 16.19 -3.15
#